data_AF-A0A2R5G4Q4-F1
#
_entry.id   AF-A0A2R5G4Q4-F1
#
_cell.length_a   1.000
_cell.length_b   1.000
_cell.length_c   1.000
_cell.angle_alpha   90.00
_cell.angle_beta   90.00
_cell.angle_gamma   90.00
#
_symmetry.space_group_name_H-M   'P 1'
#
loop_
_entity.id
_entity.type
_entity.pdbx_description
1 polymer ?
#
loop_
_entity_poly.entity_id
_entity_poly.type
_entity_poly.pdbx_seq_one_letter_code
_entity_poly.pdbx_strand_id
1 'polypeptide(L)'
;MSRIKRWINMHKKEFNADGTLKDEVRQQKLSNGAHPGAIDSYARRVKEEYDEWKHLDETDPEPWPIYTAYDFFTEQEKKEFNPDGSLRPEYVEYAQKIGISESALEQLEWRKKMEVDNYNKVSASHVEQGINFGAWLMRGRIEDSRTYVQRRQQMEQDLRNFEDVDSLPFDKDTSY
;
A
#
# COMPACT_ATOMS: atom_id res chain seq x y z
N MET A 1 13.94 1.01 -3.99
CA MET A 1 14.12 0.13 -2.83
C MET A 1 12.84 0.04 -2.03
N SER A 2 11.77 -0.49 -2.61
CA SER A 2 10.49 -0.63 -1.93
C SER A 2 10.47 -1.88 -1.04
N ARG A 3 11.11 -2.95 -1.50
CA ARG A 3 11.21 -4.24 -0.82
C ARG A 3 11.97 -4.12 0.50
N ILE A 4 13.18 -3.56 0.48
CA ILE A 4 13.97 -3.34 1.70
C ILE A 4 13.22 -2.41 2.67
N LYS A 5 12.55 -1.37 2.15
CA LYS A 5 11.82 -0.41 2.99
C LYS A 5 10.64 -1.07 3.72
N ARG A 6 9.91 -1.99 3.07
CA ARG A 6 8.87 -2.81 3.71
C ARG A 6 9.48 -3.73 4.77
N TRP A 7 10.55 -4.45 4.43
CA TRP A 7 11.24 -5.35 5.36
C TRP A 7 11.70 -4.60 6.62
N ILE A 8 12.36 -3.44 6.47
CA ILE A 8 12.83 -2.64 7.60
C ILE A 8 11.64 -2.21 8.45
N ASN A 9 10.57 -1.70 7.85
CA ASN A 9 9.40 -1.26 8.62
C ASN A 9 8.73 -2.39 9.42
N MET A 10 8.73 -3.60 8.88
CA MET A 10 8.22 -4.80 9.54
C MET A 10 9.14 -5.27 10.67
N HIS A 11 10.46 -5.32 10.44
CA HIS A 11 11.43 -5.91 11.36
C HIS A 11 12.14 -4.92 12.28
N LYS A 12 11.92 -3.60 12.16
CA LYS A 12 12.62 -2.54 12.90
C LYS A 12 12.62 -2.67 14.42
N LYS A 13 11.71 -3.45 15.00
CA LYS A 13 11.71 -3.75 16.43
C LYS A 13 12.89 -4.65 16.80
N GLU A 14 13.11 -5.71 16.02
CA GLU A 14 14.08 -6.77 16.32
C GLU A 14 15.42 -6.61 15.58
N PHE A 15 15.41 -5.97 14.41
CA PHE A 15 16.55 -5.89 13.51
C PHE A 15 16.99 -4.45 13.24
N ASN A 16 18.27 -4.29 12.93
CA ASN A 16 18.88 -3.07 12.43
C ASN A 16 18.54 -2.86 10.95
N ALA A 17 18.79 -1.64 10.45
CA ALA A 17 18.54 -1.28 9.06
C ALA A 17 19.40 -2.07 8.04
N ASP A 18 20.50 -2.67 8.50
CA ASP A 18 21.38 -3.53 7.69
C ASP A 18 20.97 -5.02 7.70
N GLY A 19 19.87 -5.34 8.36
CA GLY A 19 19.34 -6.70 8.47
C GLY A 19 19.93 -7.53 9.62
N THR A 20 20.81 -6.96 10.45
CA THR A 20 21.39 -7.67 11.60
C THR A 20 20.44 -7.66 12.81
N LEU A 21 20.41 -8.73 13.60
CA LEU A 21 19.62 -8.78 14.84
C LEU A 21 20.22 -7.80 15.87
N LYS A 22 19.38 -7.02 16.54
CA LYS A 22 19.85 -6.12 17.60
C LYS A 22 20.36 -6.90 18.81
N ASP A 23 21.44 -6.42 19.42
CA ASP A 23 22.02 -7.04 20.61
C ASP A 23 21.05 -7.08 21.79
N GLU A 24 20.26 -6.01 22.00
CA GLU A 24 19.25 -5.95 23.06
C GLU A 24 18.19 -7.05 22.93
N VAL A 25 17.75 -7.34 21.70
CA VAL A 25 16.77 -8.39 21.38
C VAL A 25 17.39 -9.77 21.57
N ARG A 26 18.66 -9.94 21.20
CA ARG A 26 19.43 -11.16 21.46
C ARG A 26 19.50 -11.46 22.95
N GLN A 27 19.86 -10.47 23.77
CA GLN A 27 19.94 -10.62 25.23
C GLN A 27 18.58 -10.92 25.85
N GLN A 28 17.52 -10.26 25.39
CA GLN A 28 16.15 -10.52 25.85
C GLN A 28 15.70 -11.96 25.53
N LYS A 29 15.99 -12.47 24.33
CA LYS A 29 15.65 -13.86 23.96
C LYS A 29 16.43 -14.86 24.81
N LEU A 30 17.71 -14.61 25.09
CA LEU A 30 18.53 -15.42 25.99
C LEU A 30 17.97 -15.42 27.42
N SER A 31 17.60 -14.26 27.97
CA SER A 31 17.01 -14.18 29.31
C SER A 31 15.67 -14.90 29.44
N ASN A 32 14.92 -14.98 28.33
CA ASN A 32 13.66 -15.72 28.25
C ASN A 32 13.85 -17.24 28.04
N GLY A 33 15.10 -17.73 28.08
CA GLY A 33 15.42 -19.15 27.98
C GLY A 33 15.58 -19.69 26.55
N ALA A 34 15.65 -18.82 25.52
CA ALA A 34 15.92 -19.28 24.17
C ALA A 34 17.38 -19.78 24.03
N HIS A 35 17.56 -20.90 23.34
CA HIS A 35 18.89 -21.47 23.11
C HIS A 35 19.71 -20.57 22.16
N PRO A 36 21.00 -20.28 22.45
CA PRO A 36 21.83 -19.40 21.61
C PRO A 36 21.83 -19.79 20.13
N GLY A 37 22.01 -21.07 19.83
CA GLY A 37 22.00 -21.56 18.44
C GLY A 37 20.66 -21.39 17.71
N ALA A 38 19.54 -21.36 18.44
CA ALA A 38 18.24 -21.09 17.83
C ALA A 38 18.09 -19.60 17.47
N ILE A 39 18.62 -18.70 18.31
CA ILE A 39 18.66 -17.26 18.04
C ILE A 39 19.55 -16.98 16.83
N ASP A 40 20.73 -17.59 16.76
CA ASP A 40 21.65 -17.42 15.64
C ASP A 40 21.07 -17.97 14.33
N SER A 41 20.45 -19.16 14.38
CA SER A 41 19.77 -19.72 13.21
C SER A 41 18.60 -18.85 12.73
N TYR A 42 17.84 -18.26 13.65
CA TYR A 42 16.78 -17.32 13.31
C TYR A 42 17.33 -16.05 12.67
N ALA A 43 18.29 -15.39 13.33
CA ALA A 43 18.90 -14.16 12.84
C ALA A 43 19.49 -14.34 11.43
N ARG A 44 20.18 -15.47 11.19
CA ARG A 44 20.75 -15.80 9.89
C ARG A 44 19.67 -15.92 8.81
N ARG A 45 18.58 -16.65 9.06
CA ARG A 45 17.51 -16.83 8.05
C ARG A 45 16.87 -15.49 7.65
N VAL A 46 16.53 -14.65 8.63
CA VAL A 46 15.92 -13.35 8.34
C VAL A 46 16.92 -12.41 7.64
N LYS A 47 18.22 -12.55 7.93
CA LYS A 47 19.29 -11.82 7.21
C LYS A 47 19.46 -12.29 5.76
N GLU A 48 19.39 -13.60 5.51
CA GLU A 48 19.39 -14.16 4.16
C GLU A 48 18.21 -13.61 3.33
N GLU A 49 17.01 -13.56 3.93
CA GLU A 49 15.85 -12.90 3.32
C GLU A 49 16.11 -11.42 3.04
N TYR A 50 16.65 -10.66 4.00
CA TYR A 50 17.02 -9.25 3.78
C TYR A 50 17.97 -9.08 2.58
N ASP A 51 19.01 -9.91 2.49
CA ASP A 51 20.03 -9.82 1.45
C ASP A 51 19.47 -10.17 0.08
N GLU A 52 18.56 -11.16 -0.01
CA GLU A 52 17.83 -11.48 -1.24
C GLU A 52 16.93 -10.31 -1.66
N TRP A 53 16.15 -9.73 -0.74
CA TRP A 53 15.27 -8.60 -1.03
C TRP A 53 16.06 -7.37 -1.48
N LYS A 54 17.23 -7.16 -0.87
CA LYS A 54 18.18 -6.12 -1.28
C LYS A 54 18.71 -6.36 -2.68
N HIS A 55 19.15 -7.58 -2.97
CA HIS A 55 19.60 -7.95 -4.30
C HIS A 55 18.51 -7.69 -5.35
N LEU A 56 17.27 -8.12 -5.10
CA LEU A 56 16.15 -7.88 -5.99
C LEU A 56 15.85 -6.39 -6.17
N ASP A 57 15.91 -5.58 -5.12
CA ASP A 57 15.75 -4.12 -5.25
C ASP A 57 16.84 -3.46 -6.12
N GLU A 58 18.02 -4.07 -6.20
CA GLU A 58 19.16 -3.59 -6.98
C GLU A 58 19.15 -4.11 -8.43
N THR A 59 18.74 -5.37 -8.65
CA THR A 59 18.80 -6.03 -9.97
C THR A 59 17.46 -6.04 -10.72
N ASP A 60 16.35 -6.07 -10.00
CA ASP A 60 14.99 -6.13 -10.54
C ASP A 60 14.03 -5.26 -9.71
N PRO A 61 14.22 -3.92 -9.76
CA PRO A 61 13.47 -3.00 -8.90
C PRO A 61 11.97 -3.09 -9.18
N GLU A 62 11.14 -3.08 -8.13
CA GLU A 62 9.69 -3.10 -8.30
C GLU A 62 9.22 -1.88 -9.11
N PRO A 63 8.33 -2.07 -10.10
CA PRO A 63 7.67 -0.96 -10.75
C PRO A 63 6.95 -0.06 -9.74
N TRP A 64 7.14 1.25 -9.86
CA TRP A 64 6.54 2.23 -8.97
C TRP A 64 5.68 3.24 -9.74
N PRO A 65 4.55 2.81 -10.34
CA PRO A 65 3.65 3.71 -11.06
C PRO A 65 3.09 4.79 -10.12
N ILE A 66 3.00 6.02 -10.62
CA ILE A 66 2.48 7.15 -9.86
C ILE A 66 0.99 7.26 -10.16
N TYR A 67 0.17 7.19 -9.11
CA TYR A 67 -1.26 7.48 -9.18
C TYR A 67 -1.59 8.66 -8.28
N THR A 68 -2.63 9.38 -8.66
CA THR A 68 -3.25 10.49 -7.96
C THR A 68 -4.67 10.12 -7.59
N ALA A 69 -5.29 10.91 -6.70
CA ALA A 69 -6.71 10.74 -6.40
C ALA A 69 -7.59 10.80 -7.68
N TYR A 70 -7.20 11.63 -8.65
CA TYR A 70 -7.92 11.84 -9.90
C TYR A 70 -7.99 10.60 -10.79
N ASP A 71 -6.98 9.72 -10.74
CA ASP A 71 -7.01 8.43 -11.46
C ASP A 71 -8.14 7.52 -10.97
N PHE A 72 -8.63 7.77 -9.76
CA PHE A 72 -9.72 7.04 -9.15
C PHE A 72 -11.08 7.71 -9.34
N PHE A 73 -11.16 8.90 -9.92
CA PHE A 73 -12.45 9.55 -10.16
C PHE A 73 -13.26 8.78 -11.20
N THR A 74 -14.56 8.71 -11.00
CA THR A 74 -15.51 8.26 -12.02
C THR A 74 -15.56 9.25 -13.18
N GLU A 75 -16.02 8.80 -14.34
CA GLU A 75 -16.17 9.67 -15.51
C GLU A 75 -17.15 10.84 -15.27
N GLN A 76 -18.11 10.67 -14.36
CA GLN A 76 -18.98 11.76 -13.95
C GLN A 76 -18.23 12.77 -13.08
N GLU A 77 -17.50 12.31 -12.07
CA GLU A 77 -16.69 13.20 -11.22
C GLU A 77 -15.64 13.96 -12.03
N LYS A 78 -15.06 13.37 -13.07
CA LYS A 78 -14.12 14.07 -13.96
C LYS A 78 -14.76 15.21 -14.75
N LYS A 79 -16.07 15.18 -14.98
CA LYS A 79 -16.83 16.29 -15.60
C LYS A 79 -17.17 17.39 -14.59
N GLU A 80 -17.30 17.03 -13.32
CA GLU A 80 -17.72 17.94 -12.25
C GLU A 80 -16.53 18.63 -11.57
N PHE A 81 -15.41 17.92 -11.43
CA PHE A 81 -14.28 18.33 -10.61
C PHE A 81 -12.96 18.39 -11.38
N ASN A 82 -12.07 19.25 -10.88
CA ASN A 82 -10.65 19.27 -11.20
C ASN A 82 -9.88 18.23 -10.37
N PRO A 83 -8.63 17.89 -10.73
CA PRO A 83 -7.81 16.94 -9.98
C PRO A 83 -7.57 17.27 -8.51
N ASP A 84 -7.63 18.54 -8.13
CA ASP A 84 -7.50 19.02 -6.75
C ASP A 84 -8.81 18.96 -5.95
N GLY A 85 -9.90 18.49 -6.57
CA GLY A 85 -11.22 18.40 -5.98
C GLY A 85 -12.02 19.71 -6.01
N SER A 86 -11.51 20.79 -6.62
CA SER A 86 -12.30 21.99 -6.90
C SER A 86 -13.37 21.73 -7.97
N LEU A 87 -14.49 22.44 -7.91
CA LEU A 87 -15.52 22.36 -8.94
C LEU A 87 -15.04 23.00 -10.24
N ARG A 88 -15.39 22.37 -11.36
CA ARG A 88 -15.18 22.94 -12.69
C ARG A 88 -16.15 24.09 -12.93
N PRO A 89 -15.70 25.24 -13.47
CA PRO A 89 -16.58 26.37 -13.77
C PRO A 89 -17.78 25.98 -14.63
N GLU A 90 -17.58 25.09 -15.61
CA GLU A 90 -18.64 24.62 -16.51
C GLU A 90 -19.74 23.85 -15.75
N TYR A 91 -19.37 23.09 -14.72
CA TYR A 91 -20.33 22.39 -13.87
C TYR A 91 -21.03 23.35 -12.93
N VAL A 92 -20.33 24.34 -12.37
CA VAL A 92 -20.95 25.38 -11.52
C VAL A 92 -22.05 26.11 -12.28
N GLU A 93 -21.77 26.56 -13.52
CA GLU A 93 -22.78 27.21 -14.37
C GLU A 93 -23.97 26.31 -14.67
N TYR A 94 -23.72 25.03 -14.98
CA TYR A 94 -24.78 24.05 -15.21
C TYR A 94 -25.64 23.83 -13.96
N ALA A 95 -25.01 23.61 -12.81
CA ALA A 95 -25.65 23.36 -11.53
C ALA A 95 -26.56 24.52 -11.09
N GLN A 96 -26.08 25.75 -11.28
CA GLN A 96 -26.88 26.95 -11.00
C GLN A 96 -28.11 27.04 -11.92
N LYS A 97 -27.98 26.70 -13.21
CA LYS A 97 -29.11 26.69 -14.18
C LYS A 97 -30.19 25.68 -13.80
N ILE A 98 -29.83 24.55 -13.20
CA ILE A 98 -30.79 23.53 -12.73
C ILE A 98 -31.25 23.76 -11.29
N GLY A 99 -30.88 24.89 -10.67
CA GLY A 99 -31.38 25.31 -9.37
C GLY A 99 -30.64 24.75 -8.16
N ILE A 100 -29.41 24.23 -8.32
CA ILE A 100 -28.57 23.85 -7.17
C ILE A 100 -28.06 25.13 -6.49
N SER A 101 -28.19 25.20 -5.17
CA SER A 101 -27.75 26.37 -4.39
C SER A 101 -26.22 26.45 -4.31
N GLU A 102 -25.71 27.68 -4.19
CA GLU A 102 -24.28 27.95 -3.97
C GLU A 102 -23.75 27.20 -2.75
N SER A 103 -24.49 27.22 -1.64
CA SER A 103 -24.14 26.48 -0.42
C SER A 103 -24.03 24.96 -0.63
N ALA A 104 -24.83 24.37 -1.53
CA ALA A 104 -24.73 22.95 -1.86
C ALA A 104 -23.49 22.66 -2.71
N LEU A 105 -23.13 23.57 -3.63
CA LEU A 105 -21.91 23.49 -4.43
C LEU A 105 -20.66 23.61 -3.55
N GLU A 106 -20.65 24.55 -2.61
CA GLU A 106 -19.57 24.69 -1.63
C GLU A 106 -19.37 23.43 -0.79
N GLN A 107 -20.46 22.82 -0.29
CA GLN A 107 -20.37 21.57 0.46
C GLN A 107 -19.86 20.41 -0.40
N LEU A 108 -20.29 20.34 -1.67
CA LEU A 108 -19.88 19.31 -2.61
C LEU A 108 -18.39 19.44 -2.95
N GLU A 109 -17.92 20.66 -3.22
CA GLU A 109 -16.49 20.96 -3.40
C GLU A 109 -15.68 20.60 -2.15
N TRP A 110 -16.12 21.05 -0.97
CA TRP A 110 -15.42 20.79 0.29
C TRP A 110 -15.26 19.28 0.55
N ARG A 111 -16.30 18.48 0.32
CA ARG A 111 -16.24 17.02 0.47
C ARG A 111 -15.23 16.40 -0.49
N LYS A 112 -15.21 16.84 -1.76
CA LYS A 112 -14.29 16.28 -2.75
C LYS A 112 -12.83 16.67 -2.46
N LYS A 113 -12.58 17.91 -2.04
CA LYS A 113 -11.25 18.34 -1.55
C LYS A 113 -10.78 17.48 -0.38
N MET A 114 -11.66 17.21 0.59
CA MET A 114 -11.35 16.32 1.72
C MET A 114 -11.01 14.89 1.27
N GLU A 115 -11.66 14.38 0.24
CA GLU A 115 -11.36 13.06 -0.34
C GLU A 115 -9.96 13.03 -0.98
N VAL A 116 -9.62 14.05 -1.78
CA VAL A 116 -8.30 14.21 -2.40
C VAL A 116 -7.21 14.31 -1.33
N ASP A 117 -7.43 15.14 -0.31
CA ASP A 117 -6.51 15.29 0.81
C ASP A 117 -6.33 13.99 1.59
N ASN A 118 -7.41 13.25 1.83
CA ASN A 118 -7.35 11.96 2.49
C ASN A 118 -6.54 10.94 1.69
N TYR A 119 -6.78 10.85 0.38
CA TYR A 119 -5.99 10.00 -0.51
C TYR A 119 -4.49 10.34 -0.41
N ASN A 120 -4.15 11.64 -0.49
CA ASN A 120 -2.76 12.09 -0.45
C ASN A 120 -2.08 11.73 0.88
N LYS A 121 -2.78 11.91 2.02
CA LYS A 121 -2.29 11.54 3.35
C LYS A 121 -2.04 10.03 3.48
N VAL A 122 -3.01 9.21 3.06
CA VAL A 122 -2.89 7.75 3.12
C VAL A 122 -1.78 7.26 2.20
N SER A 123 -1.71 7.80 0.98
CA SER A 123 -0.66 7.47 0.01
C SER A 123 0.73 7.79 0.57
N ALA A 124 0.92 8.97 1.16
CA ALA A 124 2.19 9.35 1.79
C ALA A 124 2.59 8.39 2.92
N SER A 125 1.64 8.02 3.80
CA SER A 125 1.89 7.07 4.89
C SER A 125 2.32 5.68 4.37
N HIS A 126 1.72 5.19 3.29
CA HIS A 126 2.10 3.93 2.68
C HIS A 126 3.48 4.00 1.99
N VAL A 127 3.81 5.14 1.38
CA VAL A 127 5.13 5.37 0.78
C VAL A 127 6.23 5.31 1.84
N GLU A 128 5.99 5.82 3.05
CA GLU A 128 6.90 5.66 4.20
C GLU A 128 7.12 4.20 4.60
N GLN A 129 6.13 3.35 4.35
CA GLN A 129 6.20 1.91 4.59
C GLN A 129 6.84 1.13 3.43
N GLY A 130 7.06 1.75 2.27
CA GLY A 130 7.51 1.06 1.05
C GLY A 130 6.37 0.40 0.28
N ILE A 131 5.14 0.84 0.48
CA ILE A 131 3.93 0.36 -0.20
C ILE A 131 3.43 1.43 -1.18
N ASN A 132 3.10 1.03 -2.41
CA ASN A 132 2.48 1.90 -3.41
C ASN A 132 0.95 1.79 -3.29
N PHE A 133 0.35 2.70 -2.50
CA PHE A 133 -1.09 2.71 -2.23
C PHE A 133 -1.94 2.86 -3.49
N GLY A 134 -1.53 3.74 -4.42
CA GLY A 134 -2.23 3.91 -5.69
C GLY A 134 -2.22 2.64 -6.54
N ALA A 135 -1.07 1.97 -6.64
CA ALA A 135 -0.98 0.70 -7.33
C ALA A 135 -1.81 -0.41 -6.66
N TRP A 136 -1.93 -0.37 -5.33
CA TRP A 136 -2.81 -1.28 -4.58
C TRP A 136 -4.29 -1.03 -4.90
N LEU A 137 -4.74 0.23 -4.85
CA LEU A 137 -6.12 0.60 -5.22
C LEU A 137 -6.46 0.27 -6.67
N MET A 138 -5.53 0.54 -7.61
CA MET A 138 -5.74 0.25 -9.03
C MET A 138 -5.81 -1.25 -9.27
N ARG A 139 -5.04 -2.05 -8.52
CA ARG A 139 -5.11 -3.50 -8.56
C ARG A 139 -6.47 -4.01 -8.08
N GLY A 140 -6.98 -3.53 -6.95
CA GLY A 140 -8.34 -3.88 -6.48
C GLY A 140 -9.43 -3.60 -7.52
N ARG A 141 -9.37 -2.47 -8.22
CA ARG A 141 -10.32 -2.15 -9.32
C ARG A 141 -10.24 -3.11 -10.50
N ILE A 142 -9.03 -3.54 -10.85
CA ILE A 142 -8.84 -4.51 -11.93
C ILE A 142 -9.27 -5.91 -11.46
N GLU A 143 -9.04 -6.27 -10.20
CA GLU A 143 -9.39 -7.57 -9.62
C GLU A 143 -10.88 -7.89 -9.63
N ASP A 144 -11.73 -6.88 -9.43
CA ASP A 144 -13.19 -6.99 -9.62
C ASP A 144 -13.58 -7.48 -11.04
N SER A 145 -12.67 -7.39 -12.00
CA SER A 145 -12.85 -7.80 -13.41
C SER A 145 -12.07 -9.06 -13.83
N ARG A 146 -11.30 -9.71 -12.95
CA ARG A 146 -10.33 -10.77 -13.30
C ARG A 146 -10.82 -12.22 -13.10
N THR A 147 -10.18 -13.15 -13.81
CA THR A 147 -10.38 -14.61 -13.67
C THR A 147 -9.51 -15.20 -12.54
N TYR A 148 -9.84 -16.41 -12.06
CA TYR A 148 -9.19 -17.07 -10.90
C TYR A 148 -7.65 -17.15 -10.97
N VAL A 149 -7.08 -17.43 -12.16
CA VAL A 149 -5.62 -17.55 -12.35
C VAL A 149 -4.88 -16.24 -12.09
N GLN A 150 -5.47 -15.10 -12.46
CA GLN A 150 -4.88 -13.78 -12.25
C GLN A 150 -4.97 -13.33 -10.78
N ARG A 151 -5.92 -13.88 -10.02
CA ARG A 151 -6.03 -13.64 -8.56
C ARG A 151 -4.97 -14.43 -7.76
N ARG A 152 -4.51 -15.59 -8.26
CA ARG A 152 -3.41 -16.37 -7.65
C ARG A 152 -2.03 -15.68 -7.75
N GLN A 153 -1.70 -15.07 -8.89
CA GLN A 153 -0.45 -14.30 -9.04
C GLN A 153 -0.42 -13.07 -8.11
N GLN A 154 -1.59 -12.50 -7.81
CA GLN A 154 -1.75 -11.37 -6.90
C GLN A 154 -1.55 -11.75 -5.43
N MET A 155 -2.05 -12.91 -5.01
CA MET A 155 -1.83 -13.43 -3.66
C MET A 155 -0.34 -13.54 -3.33
N GLU A 156 0.51 -13.88 -4.30
CA GLU A 156 1.98 -13.86 -4.11
C GLU A 156 2.53 -12.44 -3.87
N GLN A 157 1.89 -11.40 -4.40
CA GLN A 157 2.26 -10.00 -4.18
C GLN A 157 1.72 -9.48 -2.84
N ASP A 158 0.51 -9.89 -2.42
CA ASP A 158 -0.11 -9.48 -1.16
C ASP A 158 0.52 -10.19 0.04
N LEU A 159 0.86 -11.48 -0.11
CA LEU A 159 1.73 -12.18 0.82
C LEU A 159 3.12 -11.52 0.91
N ARG A 160 3.64 -10.98 -0.20
CA ARG A 160 4.87 -10.16 -0.21
C ARG A 160 4.68 -8.77 0.43
N ASN A 161 3.45 -8.30 0.58
CA ASN A 161 3.11 -7.08 1.32
C ASN A 161 2.65 -7.36 2.75
N PHE A 162 2.67 -8.64 3.19
CA PHE A 162 2.28 -9.08 4.53
C PHE A 162 0.85 -8.67 4.92
N GLU A 163 -0.07 -8.67 3.96
CA GLU A 163 -1.49 -8.64 4.28
C GLU A 163 -1.88 -9.89 5.08
N ASP A 164 -2.85 -9.75 5.99
CA ASP A 164 -3.31 -10.85 6.83
C ASP A 164 -3.83 -11.99 5.94
N VAL A 165 -3.49 -13.24 6.26
CA VAL A 165 -3.90 -14.39 5.44
C VAL A 165 -5.43 -14.47 5.38
N ASP A 166 -6.11 -14.03 6.44
CA ASP A 166 -7.57 -13.95 6.53
C ASP A 166 -8.18 -12.81 5.70
N SER A 167 -7.35 -11.87 5.20
CA SER A 167 -7.77 -10.80 4.27
C SER A 167 -7.65 -11.19 2.80
N LEU A 168 -7.07 -12.37 2.52
CA LEU A 168 -6.98 -12.89 1.16
C LEU A 168 -8.37 -13.26 0.63
N PRO A 169 -8.65 -13.02 -0.66
CA PRO A 169 -9.98 -13.27 -1.25
C PRO A 169 -10.36 -14.75 -1.33
N PHE A 170 -9.43 -15.69 -1.12
CA PHE A 170 -9.64 -17.15 -1.04
C PHE A 170 -8.40 -17.85 -0.48
N ASP A 171 -8.57 -19.09 0.02
CA ASP A 171 -7.49 -19.89 0.59
C ASP A 171 -6.45 -20.29 -0.48
N LYS A 172 -5.17 -20.10 -0.17
CA LYS A 172 -4.03 -20.43 -1.04
C LYS A 172 -3.98 -21.90 -1.47
N ASP A 173 -4.56 -22.77 -0.63
CA ASP A 173 -4.53 -24.23 -0.76
C ASP A 173 -5.85 -24.79 -1.33
N THR A 174 -6.74 -23.93 -1.85
CA THR A 174 -7.98 -24.38 -2.51
C THR A 174 -7.63 -25.25 -3.73
N SER A 175 -7.82 -26.58 -3.60
CA SER A 175 -7.60 -27.54 -4.68
C SER A 175 -8.74 -27.50 -5.70
N TYR A 176 -8.40 -27.62 -6.98
CA TYR A 176 -9.34 -27.70 -8.11
C TYR A 176 -10.27 -28.92 -8.04
#